data_AF-A0A2V8KC11-F1
#
_entry.id   AF-A0A2V8KC11-F1
#
_cell.length_a   1.000
_cell.length_b   1.000
_cell.length_c   1.000
_cell.angle_alpha   90.00
_cell.angle_beta   90.00
_cell.angle_gamma   90.00
#
_symmetry.space_group_name_H-M   'P 1'
#
loop_
_entity.id
_entity.type
_entity.pdbx_description
1 polymer ?
#
loop_
_entity_poly.entity_id
_entity_poly.type
_entity_poly.pdbx_seq_one_letter_code
_entity_poly.pdbx_strand_id
1 'polypeptide(L)'
;MQDLPNFKCALGRVIRYVIKATYRIRLLVVLALCFSFTRVWSAAELPARLTDEAFWELVTDFSEASGRFPSDNFVSNELATQRVLSQLTKSRKASGAYVGVGPEQNFTYIVALQPKIAFILDIRRQNMIEHLMYKALIELSSDRAEFLARLFSRPRPENVDTSSGIGALFDAFDQIQSDSQMFDENLRAIKDRLIKEHGFKLTTEDETTLAYIFRAFYVGGPELGYSNVGFPVRSGAPRLLPTYEELMIDTDENGEQRSYLATEENFHTLQQFERNNLIVPLVGNFAGSSALRSVGAYLKEHNTAVSACYTSNVEQYLFMTPEDWKNFYTNVSTLPLDSNSTFIRPLINTGSGYTASPQFRPTFHWDTVLFPMADLVAAFNAGLIENYYDVIQTRN
;
A
#
# COMPACT_ATOMS: atom_id res chain seq x y z
N MET A 1 -16.35 -79.55 -59.05
CA MET A 1 -15.08 -79.22 -58.38
C MET A 1 -15.31 -77.92 -57.63
N GLN A 2 -15.48 -78.04 -56.31
CA GLN A 2 -15.40 -77.03 -55.24
C GLN A 2 -15.85 -75.58 -55.51
N ASP A 3 -16.95 -75.22 -54.85
CA ASP A 3 -17.27 -73.85 -54.43
C ASP A 3 -16.21 -73.31 -53.46
N LEU A 4 -15.71 -72.11 -53.73
CA LEU A 4 -14.85 -71.31 -52.83
C LEU A 4 -15.57 -69.99 -52.48
N PRO A 5 -15.60 -69.56 -51.20
CA PRO A 5 -16.47 -68.48 -50.77
C PRO A 5 -15.82 -67.09 -50.73
N ASN A 6 -16.60 -66.10 -51.14
CA ASN A 6 -16.81 -64.78 -50.52
C ASN A 6 -15.62 -64.04 -49.85
N PHE A 7 -14.67 -63.54 -50.64
CA PHE A 7 -13.56 -62.69 -50.14
C PHE A 7 -13.89 -61.19 -50.03
N LYS A 8 -15.00 -60.70 -50.59
CA LYS A 8 -15.29 -59.24 -50.64
C LYS A 8 -15.92 -58.66 -49.36
N CYS A 9 -16.41 -59.48 -48.43
CA CYS A 9 -17.08 -58.97 -47.21
C CYS A 9 -16.11 -58.72 -46.03
N ALA A 10 -14.95 -59.38 -46.00
CA ALA A 10 -13.99 -59.27 -44.89
C ALA A 10 -13.16 -57.98 -44.93
N LEU A 11 -12.72 -57.55 -46.11
CA LEU A 11 -11.81 -56.40 -46.27
C LEU A 11 -12.49 -55.06 -45.86
N GLY A 12 -13.78 -54.90 -46.16
CA GLY A 12 -14.55 -53.71 -45.79
C GLY A 12 -14.81 -53.56 -44.28
N ARG A 13 -14.86 -54.67 -43.52
CA ARG A 13 -15.00 -54.64 -42.05
C ARG A 13 -13.67 -54.30 -41.38
N VAL A 14 -12.55 -54.83 -41.87
CA VAL A 14 -11.21 -54.55 -41.33
C VAL A 14 -10.83 -53.08 -41.53
N ILE A 15 -11.09 -52.51 -42.72
CA ILE A 15 -10.79 -51.08 -43.00
C ILE A 15 -11.62 -50.15 -42.10
N ARG A 16 -12.93 -50.42 -41.89
CA ARG A 16 -13.75 -49.62 -40.96
C ARG A 16 -13.33 -49.76 -39.50
N TYR A 17 -12.81 -50.93 -39.10
CA TYR A 17 -12.33 -51.17 -37.74
C TYR A 17 -10.99 -50.46 -37.48
N VAL A 18 -10.06 -50.50 -38.45
CA VAL A 18 -8.76 -49.81 -38.38
C VAL A 18 -8.95 -48.29 -38.38
N ILE A 19 -9.86 -47.75 -39.20
CA ILE A 19 -10.19 -46.32 -39.21
C ILE A 19 -10.84 -45.89 -37.88
N LYS A 20 -11.82 -46.64 -37.35
CA LYS A 20 -12.41 -46.35 -36.02
C LYS A 20 -11.40 -46.46 -34.88
N ALA A 21 -10.44 -47.36 -34.96
CA ALA A 21 -9.36 -47.50 -33.97
C ALA A 21 -8.38 -46.33 -34.01
N THR A 22 -8.04 -45.81 -35.19
CA THR A 22 -7.16 -44.63 -35.33
C THR A 22 -7.80 -43.35 -34.79
N TYR A 23 -9.11 -43.16 -34.99
CA TYR A 23 -9.83 -42.02 -34.39
C TYR A 23 -9.94 -42.14 -32.86
N ARG A 24 -10.11 -43.35 -32.31
CA ARG A 24 -10.13 -43.58 -30.85
C ARG A 24 -8.77 -43.34 -30.20
N ILE A 25 -7.68 -43.75 -30.85
CA ILE A 25 -6.31 -43.51 -30.36
C ILE A 25 -5.98 -42.01 -30.44
N ARG A 26 -6.35 -41.31 -31.53
CA ARG A 26 -6.18 -39.85 -31.62
C ARG A 26 -7.01 -39.10 -30.58
N LEU A 27 -8.25 -39.52 -30.31
CA LEU A 27 -9.10 -38.92 -29.28
C LEU A 27 -8.53 -39.17 -27.88
N LEU A 28 -8.00 -40.37 -27.59
CA LEU A 28 -7.34 -40.70 -26.33
C LEU A 28 -6.03 -39.93 -26.14
N VAL A 29 -5.25 -39.71 -27.21
CA VAL A 29 -4.04 -38.89 -27.16
C VAL A 29 -4.36 -37.40 -26.98
N VAL A 30 -5.41 -36.88 -27.62
CA VAL A 30 -5.88 -35.51 -27.39
C VAL A 30 -6.42 -35.34 -25.97
N LEU A 31 -7.22 -36.29 -25.46
CA LEU A 31 -7.68 -36.27 -24.07
C LEU A 31 -6.52 -36.40 -23.08
N ALA A 32 -5.54 -37.28 -23.33
CA ALA A 32 -4.35 -37.41 -22.50
C ALA A 32 -3.47 -36.15 -22.53
N LEU A 33 -3.36 -35.46 -23.67
CA LEU A 33 -2.70 -34.15 -23.79
C LEU A 33 -3.49 -33.05 -23.07
N CYS A 34 -4.82 -33.03 -23.16
CA CYS A 34 -5.67 -32.12 -22.40
C CYS A 34 -5.54 -32.35 -20.88
N PHE A 35 -5.45 -33.61 -20.42
CA PHE A 35 -5.21 -33.95 -19.02
C PHE A 35 -3.76 -33.71 -18.56
N SER A 36 -2.78 -33.75 -19.48
CA SER A 36 -1.37 -33.45 -19.16
C SER A 36 -1.11 -31.94 -19.09
N PHE A 37 -1.95 -31.12 -19.74
CA PHE A 37 -1.91 -29.65 -19.65
C PHE A 37 -2.78 -29.08 -18.52
N THR A 38 -3.62 -29.89 -17.87
CA THR A 38 -4.19 -29.53 -16.56
C THR A 38 -3.21 -29.86 -15.44
N ARG A 39 -2.00 -29.27 -15.48
CA ARG A 39 -1.47 -28.79 -14.21
C ARG A 39 -2.43 -27.69 -13.82
N VAL A 40 -3.39 -28.01 -12.96
CA VAL A 40 -4.08 -26.98 -12.18
C VAL A 40 -2.94 -26.32 -11.42
N TRP A 41 -2.41 -25.23 -11.97
CA TRP A 41 -1.56 -24.33 -11.23
C TRP A 41 -2.53 -23.74 -10.22
N SER A 42 -2.64 -24.42 -9.07
CA SER A 42 -3.31 -23.85 -7.93
C SER A 42 -2.50 -22.60 -7.63
N ALA A 43 -3.10 -21.43 -7.87
CA ALA A 43 -2.58 -20.18 -7.38
C ALA A 43 -2.21 -20.39 -5.91
N ALA A 44 -0.97 -20.07 -5.55
CA ALA A 44 -0.55 -20.16 -4.15
C ALA A 44 -1.39 -19.15 -3.37
N GLU A 45 -2.00 -19.54 -2.25
CA GLU A 45 -2.60 -18.52 -1.39
C GLU A 45 -1.50 -17.60 -0.87
N LEU A 46 -1.79 -16.30 -0.72
CA LEU A 46 -0.86 -15.39 -0.05
C LEU A 46 -0.46 -15.96 1.32
N PRO A 47 0.83 -15.94 1.66
CA PRO A 47 1.27 -16.46 2.93
C PRO A 47 0.77 -15.56 4.07
N ALA A 48 0.42 -16.16 5.21
CA ALA A 48 0.01 -15.42 6.40
C ALA A 48 1.16 -14.63 7.07
N ARG A 49 2.40 -14.89 6.64
CA ARG A 49 3.64 -14.17 7.02
C ARG A 49 4.69 -14.37 5.94
N LEU A 50 5.51 -13.36 5.70
CA LEU A 50 6.69 -13.46 4.83
C LEU A 50 7.93 -13.73 5.68
N THR A 51 8.85 -14.57 5.21
CA THR A 51 10.20 -14.63 5.80
C THR A 51 10.95 -13.34 5.50
N ASP A 52 12.01 -13.05 6.24
CA ASP A 52 12.81 -11.84 5.98
C ASP A 52 13.43 -11.85 4.59
N GLU A 53 13.82 -13.02 4.08
CA GLU A 53 14.34 -13.18 2.71
C GLU A 53 13.26 -12.89 1.67
N ALA A 54 12.06 -13.45 1.84
CA ALA A 54 10.96 -13.23 0.91
C ALA A 54 10.48 -11.77 0.94
N PHE A 55 10.41 -11.17 2.12
CA PHE A 55 10.11 -9.74 2.28
C PHE A 55 11.15 -8.89 1.54
N TRP A 56 12.44 -9.15 1.79
CA TRP A 56 13.51 -8.37 1.20
C TRP A 56 13.59 -8.54 -0.32
N GLU A 57 13.32 -9.74 -0.84
CA GLU A 57 13.20 -10.02 -2.28
C GLU A 57 12.07 -9.20 -2.91
N LEU A 58 10.89 -9.13 -2.29
CA LEU A 58 9.81 -8.27 -2.78
C LEU A 58 10.23 -6.79 -2.77
N VAL A 59 10.85 -6.32 -1.69
CA VAL A 59 11.33 -4.94 -1.60
C VAL A 59 12.36 -4.63 -2.68
N THR A 60 13.30 -5.53 -2.98
CA THR A 60 14.35 -5.29 -3.96
C THR A 60 13.87 -5.44 -5.40
N ASP A 61 13.11 -6.49 -5.68
CA ASP A 61 12.83 -6.91 -7.06
C ASP A 61 11.62 -6.17 -7.63
N PHE A 62 10.72 -5.69 -6.77
CA PHE A 62 9.57 -4.90 -7.22
C PHE A 62 9.89 -3.40 -7.24
N SER A 63 10.98 -2.97 -6.59
CA SER A 63 11.36 -1.57 -6.56
C SER A 63 11.98 -1.10 -7.88
N GLU A 64 11.64 0.12 -8.26
CA GLU A 64 12.27 0.89 -9.32
C GLU A 64 13.46 1.72 -8.79
N ALA A 65 14.16 2.39 -9.70
CA ALA A 65 15.12 3.42 -9.31
C ALA A 65 14.41 4.59 -8.61
N SER A 66 15.06 5.20 -7.62
CA SER A 66 14.51 6.38 -6.93
C SER A 66 14.30 7.53 -7.92
N GLY A 67 13.11 8.12 -7.89
CA GLY A 67 12.86 9.42 -8.50
C GLY A 67 13.03 10.56 -7.49
N ARG A 68 12.46 11.71 -7.85
CA ARG A 68 12.61 12.97 -7.09
C ARG A 68 11.25 13.54 -6.74
N PHE A 69 11.13 14.03 -5.52
CA PHE A 69 10.01 14.85 -5.07
C PHE A 69 10.57 16.12 -4.37
N PRO A 70 9.93 17.30 -4.49
CA PRO A 70 10.54 18.56 -4.05
C PRO A 70 10.68 18.73 -2.53
N SER A 71 9.93 17.99 -1.72
CA SER A 71 9.91 18.10 -0.26
C SER A 71 10.20 16.75 0.42
N ASP A 72 10.69 16.81 1.67
CA ASP A 72 10.98 15.61 2.46
C ASP A 72 9.75 14.75 2.72
N ASN A 73 8.57 15.34 2.97
CA ASN A 73 7.27 14.64 3.03
C ASN A 73 7.33 13.34 3.89
N PHE A 74 7.76 13.50 5.15
CA PHE A 74 7.85 12.43 6.17
C PHE A 74 6.55 12.17 6.92
N VAL A 75 5.61 13.11 6.84
CA VAL A 75 4.27 12.97 7.40
C VAL A 75 3.27 13.44 6.37
N SER A 76 2.07 12.87 6.39
CA SER A 76 0.98 13.34 5.55
C SER A 76 0.72 14.84 5.77
N ASN A 77 0.12 15.49 4.79
CA ASN A 77 -0.45 16.83 4.96
C ASN A 77 -1.98 16.82 4.87
N GLU A 78 -2.58 15.64 5.05
CA GLU A 78 -3.98 15.38 4.77
C GLU A 78 -4.77 15.02 6.02
N LEU A 79 -5.55 15.98 6.49
CA LEU A 79 -6.69 15.72 7.37
C LEU A 79 -7.82 15.02 6.58
N ALA A 80 -8.87 14.60 7.28
CA ALA A 80 -10.01 13.86 6.75
C ALA A 80 -9.67 12.45 6.23
N THR A 81 -8.44 11.95 6.44
CA THR A 81 -8.02 10.57 6.11
C THR A 81 -9.00 9.52 6.68
N GLN A 82 -9.58 9.79 7.85
CA GLN A 82 -10.42 8.83 8.56
C GLN A 82 -11.90 8.85 8.13
N ARG A 83 -12.36 9.89 7.42
CA ARG A 83 -13.80 10.13 7.15
C ARG A 83 -14.47 9.16 6.18
N VAL A 84 -13.69 8.32 5.51
CA VAL A 84 -14.20 7.29 4.60
C VAL A 84 -14.27 5.91 5.25
N LEU A 85 -13.79 5.76 6.49
CA LEU A 85 -13.53 4.44 7.06
C LEU A 85 -14.80 3.61 7.24
N SER A 86 -15.95 4.20 7.61
CA SER A 86 -17.18 3.40 7.72
C SER A 86 -17.64 2.90 6.35
N GLN A 87 -17.55 3.74 5.32
CA GLN A 87 -17.90 3.34 3.95
C GLN A 87 -16.90 2.35 3.36
N LEU A 88 -15.61 2.54 3.68
CA LEU A 88 -14.51 1.72 3.20
C LEU A 88 -14.60 0.29 3.78
N THR A 89 -14.91 0.15 5.06
CA THR A 89 -15.00 -1.14 5.75
C THR A 89 -16.34 -1.85 5.55
N LYS A 90 -17.42 -1.10 5.23
CA LYS A 90 -18.72 -1.67 4.88
C LYS A 90 -18.59 -2.51 3.61
N SER A 91 -18.57 -3.83 3.77
CA SER A 91 -18.51 -4.88 2.73
C SER A 91 -17.12 -5.24 2.16
N ARG A 92 -16.05 -4.53 2.49
CA ARG A 92 -14.70 -4.88 2.07
C ARG A 92 -14.06 -5.79 3.12
N LYS A 93 -13.99 -7.08 2.81
CA LYS A 93 -13.45 -8.11 3.69
C LYS A 93 -11.93 -7.97 3.83
N ALA A 94 -11.39 -8.43 4.96
CA ALA A 94 -9.98 -8.69 5.26
C ALA A 94 -9.31 -9.77 4.36
N SER A 95 -9.65 -9.79 3.06
CA SER A 95 -9.31 -10.89 2.15
C SER A 95 -8.56 -10.49 0.89
N GLY A 96 -8.38 -9.19 0.63
CA GLY A 96 -7.60 -8.69 -0.51
C GLY A 96 -6.32 -7.97 -0.10
N ALA A 97 -5.64 -7.39 -1.08
CA ALA A 97 -4.43 -6.60 -0.86
C ALA A 97 -4.75 -5.10 -0.73
N TYR A 98 -3.90 -4.38 0.00
CA TYR A 98 -3.89 -2.93 0.04
C TYR A 98 -2.72 -2.40 -0.79
N VAL A 99 -2.95 -1.33 -1.54
CA VAL A 99 -1.91 -0.58 -2.24
C VAL A 99 -2.01 0.88 -1.80
N GLY A 100 -0.90 1.56 -1.54
CA GLY A 100 -0.93 2.95 -1.10
C GLY A 100 0.32 3.74 -1.47
N VAL A 101 0.26 5.07 -1.36
CA VAL A 101 1.40 5.99 -1.50
C VAL A 101 1.66 6.78 -0.23
N GLY A 102 2.90 7.25 -0.06
CA GLY A 102 3.31 8.12 1.04
C GLY A 102 3.48 7.38 2.37
N PRO A 103 3.59 8.09 3.50
CA PRO A 103 4.02 7.48 4.74
C PRO A 103 2.84 6.92 5.57
N GLU A 104 2.66 7.40 6.80
CA GLU A 104 1.95 6.75 7.89
C GLU A 104 0.43 6.70 7.73
N GLN A 105 -0.18 7.55 6.90
CA GLN A 105 -1.63 7.53 6.68
C GLN A 105 -2.11 6.17 6.16
N ASN A 106 -1.24 5.42 5.49
CA ASN A 106 -1.49 4.05 5.05
C ASN A 106 -1.78 3.11 6.23
N PHE A 107 -1.12 3.27 7.37
CA PHE A 107 -1.30 2.40 8.53
C PHE A 107 -2.73 2.45 9.07
N THR A 108 -3.36 3.62 9.06
CA THR A 108 -4.77 3.79 9.45
C THR A 108 -5.70 2.96 8.56
N TYR A 109 -5.50 2.97 7.24
CA TYR A 109 -6.29 2.14 6.33
C TYR A 109 -5.96 0.65 6.48
N ILE A 110 -4.69 0.29 6.66
CA ILE A 110 -4.26 -1.10 6.85
C ILE A 110 -4.89 -1.70 8.11
N VAL A 111 -4.89 -0.98 9.23
CA VAL A 111 -5.50 -1.46 10.48
C VAL A 111 -7.02 -1.57 10.35
N ALA A 112 -7.68 -0.63 9.67
CA ALA A 112 -9.12 -0.67 9.48
C ALA A 112 -9.58 -1.76 8.51
N LEU A 113 -8.83 -2.01 7.43
CA LEU A 113 -9.16 -2.99 6.40
C LEU A 113 -8.66 -4.40 6.72
N GLN A 114 -7.57 -4.51 7.47
CA GLN A 114 -6.82 -5.74 7.73
C GLN A 114 -6.60 -6.57 6.44
N PRO A 115 -5.92 -6.01 5.42
CA PRO A 115 -5.67 -6.72 4.17
C PRO A 115 -4.81 -7.97 4.40
N LYS A 116 -4.76 -8.89 3.44
CA LYS A 116 -3.83 -10.03 3.52
C LYS A 116 -2.36 -9.61 3.41
N ILE A 117 -2.11 -8.54 2.67
CA ILE A 117 -0.79 -7.93 2.46
C ILE A 117 -1.00 -6.48 2.01
N ALA A 118 -0.08 -5.60 2.37
CA ALA A 118 -0.06 -4.20 1.96
C ALA A 118 1.23 -3.90 1.19
N PHE A 119 1.11 -3.17 0.08
CA PHE A 119 2.22 -2.61 -0.67
C PHE A 119 2.15 -1.08 -0.59
N ILE A 120 3.18 -0.45 -0.08
CA ILE A 120 3.26 1.02 -0.03
C ILE A 120 4.32 1.47 -1.01
N LEU A 121 3.90 2.11 -2.11
CA LEU A 121 4.75 2.55 -3.20
C LEU A 121 4.95 4.05 -3.11
N ASP A 122 6.18 4.51 -3.20
CA ASP A 122 6.49 5.93 -3.33
C ASP A 122 7.65 6.12 -4.32
N ILE A 123 7.64 7.24 -5.05
CA ILE A 123 8.71 7.54 -6.01
C ILE A 123 10.08 7.69 -5.32
N ARG A 124 10.09 8.00 -4.02
CA ARG A 124 11.29 8.24 -3.22
C ARG A 124 11.74 6.96 -2.52
N ARG A 125 13.01 6.59 -2.70
CA ARG A 125 13.68 5.59 -1.84
C ARG A 125 13.65 5.97 -0.36
N GLN A 126 13.68 7.26 -0.08
CA GLN A 126 13.57 7.81 1.28
C GLN A 126 12.29 7.35 2.00
N ASN A 127 11.14 7.29 1.32
CA ASN A 127 9.90 6.83 1.95
C ASN A 127 9.92 5.31 2.22
N MET A 128 10.56 4.53 1.36
CA MET A 128 10.75 3.10 1.64
C MET A 128 11.64 2.89 2.88
N ILE A 129 12.71 3.68 3.05
CA ILE A 129 13.54 3.65 4.25
C ILE A 129 12.79 4.12 5.50
N GLU A 130 11.91 5.12 5.35
CA GLU A 130 11.03 5.58 6.44
C GLU A 130 10.07 4.49 6.91
N HIS A 131 9.45 3.74 6.01
CA HIS A 131 8.62 2.58 6.40
C HIS A 131 9.44 1.48 7.07
N LEU A 132 10.68 1.24 6.66
CA LEU A 132 11.57 0.32 7.39
C LEU A 132 11.94 0.84 8.79
N MET A 133 12.09 2.15 8.96
CA MET A 133 12.26 2.77 10.28
C MET A 133 11.02 2.53 11.16
N TYR A 134 9.81 2.78 10.63
CA TYR A 134 8.55 2.52 11.32
C TYR A 134 8.44 1.05 11.70
N LYS A 135 8.71 0.12 10.79
CA LYS A 135 8.75 -1.33 11.04
C LYS A 135 9.57 -1.66 12.28
N ALA A 136 10.82 -1.22 12.34
CA ALA A 136 11.69 -1.51 13.47
C ALA A 136 11.15 -0.92 14.78
N LEU A 137 10.70 0.34 14.76
CA LEU A 137 10.15 1.01 15.93
C LEU A 137 8.89 0.32 16.47
N ILE A 138 7.97 -0.06 15.57
CA ILE A 138 6.72 -0.75 15.92
C ILE A 138 7.01 -2.13 16.51
N GLU A 139 7.95 -2.88 15.93
CA GLU A 139 8.30 -4.21 16.43
C GLU A 139 8.99 -4.20 17.80
N LEU A 140 9.86 -3.19 18.02
CA LEU A 140 10.60 -2.97 19.26
C LEU A 140 9.74 -2.46 20.43
N SER A 141 8.53 -1.97 20.15
CA SER A 141 7.67 -1.34 21.15
C SER A 141 6.66 -2.33 21.71
N SER A 142 6.41 -2.32 23.01
CA SER A 142 5.38 -3.18 23.62
C SER A 142 3.97 -2.62 23.47
N ASP A 143 3.82 -1.29 23.44
CA ASP A 143 2.55 -0.59 23.33
C ASP A 143 2.69 0.74 22.56
N ARG A 144 1.57 1.41 22.32
CA ARG A 144 1.51 2.68 21.55
C ARG A 144 2.29 3.84 22.20
N ALA A 145 2.42 3.84 23.53
CA ALA A 145 3.15 4.87 24.27
C ALA A 145 4.67 4.64 24.19
N GLU A 146 5.14 3.39 24.23
CA GLU A 146 6.54 3.06 23.99
C GLU A 146 6.94 3.35 22.54
N PHE A 147 6.04 3.09 21.60
CA PHE A 147 6.26 3.46 20.20
C PHE A 147 6.52 4.96 20.03
N LEU A 148 5.65 5.82 20.57
CA LEU A 148 5.86 7.27 20.50
C LEU A 148 7.12 7.73 21.27
N ALA A 149 7.40 7.12 22.42
CA ALA A 149 8.62 7.38 23.18
C ALA A 149 9.87 7.11 22.32
N ARG A 150 9.89 5.99 21.58
CA ARG A 150 10.99 5.65 20.68
C ARG A 150 11.04 6.54 19.43
N LEU A 151 9.89 6.77 18.78
CA LEU A 151 9.76 7.59 17.57
C LEU A 151 10.31 9.01 17.79
N PHE A 152 9.95 9.63 18.91
CA PHE A 152 10.41 10.99 19.23
C PHE A 152 11.67 11.02 20.09
N SER A 153 12.16 9.85 20.52
CA SER A 153 13.21 9.70 21.55
C SER A 153 12.96 10.61 22.75
N ARG A 154 11.75 10.53 23.28
CA ARG A 154 11.30 11.20 24.51
C ARG A 154 11.09 10.13 25.57
N PRO A 155 11.50 10.36 26.83
CA PRO A 155 11.13 9.48 27.93
C PRO A 155 9.63 9.19 27.95
N ARG A 156 9.25 7.94 28.27
CA ARG A 156 7.85 7.56 28.39
C ARG A 156 7.18 8.37 29.51
N PRO A 157 6.01 8.99 29.27
CA PRO A 157 5.25 9.63 30.34
C PRO A 157 4.79 8.59 31.39
N GLU A 158 4.88 8.95 32.68
CA GLU A 158 4.48 8.06 33.79
C GLU A 158 2.96 7.97 33.97
N ASN A 159 2.21 8.94 33.44
CA ASN A 159 0.78 9.14 33.67
C ASN A 159 -0.13 8.63 32.54
N VAL A 160 0.40 7.78 31.65
CA VAL A 160 -0.35 7.19 30.53
C VAL A 160 -0.23 5.66 30.53
N ASP A 161 -1.30 5.01 30.11
CA ASP A 161 -1.40 3.56 29.97
C ASP A 161 -2.11 3.16 28.66
N THR A 162 -2.30 1.86 28.47
CA THR A 162 -2.93 1.29 27.26
C THR A 162 -4.41 1.66 27.11
N SER A 163 -5.05 2.19 28.16
CA SER A 163 -6.44 2.66 28.14
C SER A 163 -6.59 4.15 27.86
N SER A 164 -5.49 4.90 27.94
CA SER A 164 -5.48 6.34 27.72
C SER A 164 -5.97 6.68 26.30
N GLY A 165 -6.66 7.80 26.13
CA GLY A 165 -7.01 8.31 24.79
C GLY A 165 -5.77 8.77 24.01
N ILE A 166 -5.86 8.91 22.70
CA ILE A 166 -4.72 9.38 21.89
C ILE A 166 -4.39 10.85 22.13
N GLY A 167 -5.38 11.73 22.31
CA GLY A 167 -5.13 13.13 22.68
C GLY A 167 -4.37 13.26 24.00
N ALA A 168 -4.82 12.55 25.05
CA ALA A 168 -4.14 12.54 26.34
C ALA A 168 -2.71 11.97 26.27
N LEU A 169 -2.46 11.05 25.31
CA LEU A 169 -1.11 10.53 25.09
C LEU A 169 -0.18 11.59 24.49
N PHE A 170 -0.64 12.35 23.49
CA PHE A 170 0.14 13.45 22.92
C PHE A 170 0.31 14.60 23.92
N ASP A 171 -0.74 15.00 24.64
CA ASP A 171 -0.68 16.00 25.72
C ASP A 171 0.42 15.65 26.74
N ALA A 172 0.59 14.37 27.07
CA ALA A 172 1.62 13.90 27.99
C ALA A 172 3.03 13.99 27.39
N PHE A 173 3.20 13.72 26.08
CA PHE A 173 4.48 13.84 25.39
C PHE A 173 4.93 15.28 25.17
N ASP A 174 4.00 16.22 25.03
CA ASP A 174 4.29 17.64 24.82
C ASP A 174 5.10 18.27 25.94
N GLN A 175 4.94 17.77 27.16
CA GLN A 175 5.66 18.26 28.32
C GLN A 175 7.06 17.63 28.46
N ILE A 176 7.41 16.68 27.61
CA ILE A 176 8.64 15.89 27.71
C ILE A 176 9.62 16.34 26.63
N GLN A 177 10.85 16.68 27.05
CA GLN A 177 11.92 17.02 26.13
C GLN A 177 12.51 15.77 25.47
N SER A 178 12.95 15.92 24.23
CA SER A 178 13.69 14.88 23.51
C SER A 178 15.05 14.64 24.16
N ASP A 179 15.49 13.39 24.24
CA ASP A 179 16.75 12.97 24.85
C ASP A 179 17.74 12.49 23.78
N SER A 180 18.92 13.11 23.72
CA SER A 180 19.93 12.80 22.70
C SER A 180 20.58 11.43 22.89
N GLN A 181 20.74 10.96 24.13
CA GLN A 181 21.28 9.63 24.38
C GLN A 181 20.26 8.57 23.94
N MET A 182 18.98 8.79 24.26
CA MET A 182 17.88 7.94 23.82
C MET A 182 17.77 7.91 22.29
N PHE A 183 18.00 9.04 21.61
CA PHE A 183 18.10 9.10 20.15
C PHE A 183 19.20 8.18 19.60
N ASP A 184 20.42 8.27 20.14
CA ASP A 184 21.54 7.44 19.68
C ASP A 184 21.29 5.95 19.96
N GLU A 185 20.67 5.63 21.10
CA GLU A 185 20.27 4.27 21.47
C GLU A 185 19.18 3.71 20.56
N ASN A 186 18.12 4.48 20.30
CA ASN A 186 17.03 4.08 19.41
C ASN A 186 17.51 3.93 17.96
N LEU A 187 18.35 4.84 17.46
CA LEU A 187 18.91 4.73 16.11
C LEU A 187 19.74 3.45 15.96
N ARG A 188 20.53 3.11 16.99
CA ARG A 188 21.28 1.84 17.01
C ARG A 188 20.34 0.64 17.05
N ALA A 189 19.29 0.68 17.86
CA ALA A 189 18.30 -0.39 17.96
C ALA A 189 17.54 -0.60 16.63
N ILE A 190 17.15 0.47 15.94
CA ILE A 190 16.53 0.40 14.60
C ILE A 190 17.48 -0.32 13.63
N LYS A 191 18.75 0.10 13.57
CA LYS A 191 19.74 -0.52 12.68
C LYS A 191 19.99 -1.97 13.01
N ASP A 192 20.11 -2.30 14.30
CA ASP A 192 20.32 -3.67 14.75
C ASP A 192 19.12 -4.56 14.39
N ARG A 193 17.89 -4.07 14.57
CA ARG A 193 16.67 -4.77 14.17
C ARG A 193 16.65 -5.05 12.67
N LEU A 194 16.86 -4.04 11.85
CA LEU A 194 16.77 -4.17 10.38
C LEU A 194 17.93 -4.96 9.76
N ILE A 195 19.16 -4.72 10.21
CA ILE A 195 20.36 -5.24 9.56
C ILE A 195 20.83 -6.55 10.20
N LYS A 196 20.84 -6.64 11.54
CA LYS A 196 21.38 -7.82 12.24
C LYS A 196 20.32 -8.89 12.46
N GLU A 197 19.12 -8.50 12.87
CA GLU A 197 18.05 -9.46 13.18
C GLU A 197 17.31 -9.90 11.91
N HIS A 198 16.84 -8.95 11.08
CA HIS A 198 16.17 -9.29 9.82
C HIS A 198 17.14 -9.59 8.66
N GLY A 199 18.40 -9.15 8.73
CA GLY A 199 19.37 -9.38 7.66
C GLY A 199 19.13 -8.54 6.39
N PHE A 200 18.36 -7.45 6.48
CA PHE A 200 18.10 -6.58 5.33
C PHE A 200 19.38 -5.89 4.85
N LYS A 201 19.59 -5.89 3.53
CA LYS A 201 20.83 -5.42 2.90
C LYS A 201 20.76 -3.92 2.62
N LEU A 202 20.68 -3.12 3.69
CA LEU A 202 20.75 -1.66 3.59
C LEU A 202 22.15 -1.21 3.15
N THR A 203 22.19 -0.24 2.24
CA THR A 203 23.45 0.42 1.84
C THR A 203 23.87 1.48 2.85
N THR A 204 25.12 1.96 2.78
CA THR A 204 25.58 3.10 3.60
C THR A 204 24.75 4.37 3.36
N GLU A 205 24.25 4.57 2.13
CA GLU A 205 23.35 5.66 1.80
C GLU A 205 22.00 5.49 2.52
N ASP A 206 21.42 4.27 2.47
CA ASP A 206 20.18 3.95 3.18
C ASP A 206 20.29 4.20 4.69
N GLU A 207 21.41 3.80 5.30
CA GLU A 207 21.67 4.06 6.72
C GLU A 207 21.81 5.55 7.05
N THR A 208 22.35 6.34 6.12
CA THR A 208 22.45 7.80 6.27
C THR A 208 21.07 8.45 6.15
N THR A 209 20.29 8.01 5.18
CA THR A 209 18.89 8.43 4.99
C THR A 209 18.03 8.05 6.19
N LEU A 210 18.18 6.85 6.74
CA LEU A 210 17.52 6.40 7.97
C LEU A 210 17.79 7.35 9.14
N ALA A 211 19.07 7.69 9.37
CA ALA A 211 19.45 8.61 10.44
C ALA A 211 18.88 10.02 10.22
N TYR A 212 18.81 10.48 8.97
CA TYR A 212 18.21 11.76 8.61
C TYR A 212 16.70 11.80 8.86
N ILE A 213 15.97 10.77 8.45
CA ILE A 213 14.52 10.63 8.69
C ILE A 213 14.27 10.60 10.20
N PHE A 214 14.95 9.72 10.94
CA PHE A 214 14.76 9.59 12.38
C PHE A 214 15.07 10.90 13.12
N ARG A 215 16.08 11.66 12.65
CA ARG A 215 16.39 12.99 13.19
C ARG A 215 15.23 13.98 13.02
N ALA A 216 14.45 13.89 11.94
CA ALA A 216 13.29 14.74 11.75
C ALA A 216 12.21 14.47 12.81
N PHE A 217 11.92 13.20 13.11
CA PHE A 217 10.99 12.82 14.19
C PHE A 217 11.50 13.21 15.58
N TYR A 218 12.80 13.05 15.84
CA TYR A 218 13.43 13.53 17.07
C TYR A 218 13.29 15.04 17.28
N VAL A 219 13.58 15.84 16.24
CA VAL A 219 13.54 17.31 16.33
C VAL A 219 12.10 17.83 16.33
N GLY A 220 11.24 17.28 15.46
CA GLY A 220 9.87 17.74 15.29
C GLY A 220 8.93 17.25 16.39
N GLY A 221 9.13 16.02 16.87
CA GLY A 221 8.22 15.40 17.84
C GLY A 221 6.77 15.35 17.33
N PRO A 222 5.77 15.50 18.22
CA PRO A 222 4.36 15.66 17.86
C PRO A 222 4.09 16.77 16.84
N GLU A 223 4.91 17.83 16.86
CA GLU A 223 4.80 19.02 16.02
C GLU A 223 5.43 18.88 14.61
N LEU A 224 6.00 17.72 14.30
CA LEU A 224 6.55 17.45 12.97
C LEU A 224 5.46 17.65 11.91
N GLY A 225 5.77 18.44 10.88
CA GLY A 225 4.86 18.68 9.76
C GLY A 225 5.54 18.46 8.42
N TYR A 226 4.72 18.34 7.37
CA TYR A 226 5.13 17.98 6.01
C TYR A 226 6.34 18.76 5.43
N SER A 227 6.47 20.06 5.72
CA SER A 227 7.53 20.93 5.17
C SER A 227 8.69 21.25 6.12
N ASN A 228 8.67 20.75 7.37
CA ASN A 228 9.42 21.37 8.48
C ASN A 228 10.53 20.49 9.08
N VAL A 229 11.43 19.95 8.26
CA VAL A 229 12.68 19.38 8.79
C VAL A 229 13.64 20.53 9.10
N GLY A 230 13.60 21.05 10.34
CA GLY A 230 14.64 21.93 10.87
C GLY A 230 14.43 23.45 10.80
N PHE A 231 13.22 23.93 10.49
CA PHE A 231 12.89 25.35 10.61
C PHE A 231 11.74 25.54 11.61
N PRO A 232 11.93 26.29 12.72
CA PRO A 232 10.82 26.61 13.60
C PRO A 232 9.76 27.38 12.80
N VAL A 233 8.51 26.97 12.96
CA VAL A 233 7.37 27.70 12.40
C VAL A 233 7.47 29.14 12.90
N ARG A 234 7.55 30.11 11.99
CA ARG A 234 7.53 31.52 12.37
C ARG A 234 6.25 31.79 13.14
N SER A 235 6.38 32.18 14.41
CA SER A 235 5.27 32.58 15.26
C SER A 235 4.38 33.60 14.52
N GLY A 236 3.09 33.29 14.39
CA GLY A 236 2.09 34.15 13.75
C GLY A 236 1.78 33.90 12.27
N ALA A 237 2.47 32.98 11.58
CA ALA A 237 2.04 32.54 10.25
C ALA A 237 0.96 31.45 10.37
N PRO A 238 -0.19 31.54 9.65
CA PRO A 238 -1.18 30.48 9.67
C PRO A 238 -0.57 29.19 9.12
N ARG A 239 -0.52 28.16 9.96
CA ARG A 239 -0.08 26.82 9.57
C ARG A 239 -1.15 26.23 8.65
N LEU A 240 -0.80 25.98 7.39
CA LEU A 240 -1.73 25.46 6.38
C LEU A 240 -1.84 23.93 6.39
N LEU A 241 -0.83 23.23 6.92
CA LEU A 241 -0.73 21.77 6.89
C LEU A 241 -0.63 21.22 8.31
N PRO A 242 -1.20 20.04 8.58
CA PRO A 242 -1.26 19.48 9.92
C PRO A 242 0.11 19.06 10.46
N THR A 243 0.20 18.94 11.78
CA THR A 243 1.27 18.21 12.49
C THR A 243 0.99 16.71 12.51
N TYR A 244 2.00 15.92 12.88
CA TYR A 244 1.85 14.48 13.12
C TYR A 244 0.76 14.21 14.16
N GLU A 245 0.74 14.95 15.27
CA GLU A 245 -0.33 14.85 16.26
C GLU A 245 -1.70 15.12 15.65
N GLU A 246 -1.87 16.24 14.93
CA GLU A 246 -3.14 16.64 14.32
C GLU A 246 -3.68 15.56 13.37
N LEU A 247 -2.81 14.89 12.60
CA LEU A 247 -3.17 13.75 11.75
C LEU A 247 -3.68 12.55 12.57
N MET A 248 -3.04 12.29 13.71
CA MET A 248 -3.35 11.13 14.54
C MET A 248 -4.62 11.33 15.37
N ILE A 249 -4.89 12.55 15.84
CA ILE A 249 -6.07 12.90 16.63
C ILE A 249 -7.28 13.31 15.79
N ASP A 250 -7.12 13.43 14.47
CA ASP A 250 -8.22 13.66 13.53
C ASP A 250 -9.33 12.60 13.69
N THR A 251 -10.51 12.90 13.18
CA THR A 251 -11.72 12.09 13.39
C THR A 251 -12.34 11.59 12.10
N ASP A 252 -13.05 10.48 12.22
CA ASP A 252 -13.92 9.95 11.17
C ASP A 252 -15.19 10.80 10.99
N GLU A 253 -16.07 10.39 10.08
CA GLU A 253 -17.33 11.07 9.80
C GLU A 253 -18.33 11.11 10.97
N ASN A 254 -18.10 10.31 12.02
CA ASN A 254 -18.91 10.24 13.24
C ASN A 254 -18.25 10.96 14.43
N GLY A 255 -17.07 11.57 14.22
CA GLY A 255 -16.31 12.23 15.29
C GLY A 255 -15.48 11.27 16.14
N GLU A 256 -15.27 10.02 15.71
CA GLU A 256 -14.43 9.06 16.42
C GLU A 256 -13.00 9.05 15.88
N GLN A 257 -12.02 8.88 16.77
CA GLN A 257 -10.61 8.73 16.41
C GLN A 257 -10.34 7.28 16.00
N ARG A 258 -9.77 7.09 14.81
CA ARG A 258 -9.56 5.80 14.13
C ARG A 258 -8.13 5.59 13.63
N SER A 259 -7.22 6.54 13.86
CA SER A 259 -5.82 6.39 13.46
C SER A 259 -5.20 5.09 14.00
N TYR A 260 -4.10 4.63 13.41
CA TYR A 260 -3.40 3.43 13.87
C TYR A 260 -2.90 3.51 15.32
N LEU A 261 -2.85 4.72 15.91
CA LEU A 261 -2.51 4.97 17.30
C LEU A 261 -3.72 5.25 18.21
N ALA A 262 -4.94 5.32 17.63
CA ALA A 262 -6.14 5.74 18.36
C ALA A 262 -6.45 4.83 19.56
N THR A 263 -6.19 3.54 19.42
CA THR A 263 -6.39 2.52 20.46
C THR A 263 -5.20 1.58 20.51
N GLU A 264 -5.04 0.87 21.64
CA GLU A 264 -4.03 -0.17 21.77
C GLU A 264 -4.28 -1.35 20.80
N GLU A 265 -5.55 -1.66 20.53
CA GLU A 265 -5.94 -2.69 19.56
C GLU A 265 -5.46 -2.34 18.14
N ASN A 266 -5.60 -1.07 17.73
CA ASN A 266 -5.14 -0.60 16.44
C ASN A 266 -3.62 -0.74 16.32
N PHE A 267 -2.88 -0.34 17.36
CA PHE A 267 -1.43 -0.44 17.39
C PHE A 267 -0.96 -1.90 17.34
N HIS A 268 -1.55 -2.80 18.13
CA HIS A 268 -1.21 -4.22 18.10
C HIS A 268 -1.55 -4.89 16.76
N THR A 269 -2.64 -4.47 16.11
CA THR A 269 -2.96 -4.93 14.75
C THR A 269 -1.85 -4.54 13.79
N LEU A 270 -1.43 -3.27 13.79
CA LEU A 270 -0.31 -2.81 12.96
C LEU A 270 0.99 -3.55 13.27
N GLN A 271 1.28 -3.75 14.55
CA GLN A 271 2.45 -4.49 15.00
C GLN A 271 2.45 -5.94 14.50
N GLN A 272 1.28 -6.59 14.45
CA GLN A 272 1.17 -7.94 13.89
C GLN A 272 1.48 -7.95 12.39
N PHE A 273 1.01 -6.93 11.64
CA PHE A 273 1.36 -6.77 10.23
C PHE A 273 2.87 -6.62 10.02
N GLU A 274 3.52 -5.76 10.82
CA GLU A 274 4.97 -5.57 10.75
C GLU A 274 5.73 -6.85 11.10
N ARG A 275 5.42 -7.49 12.24
CA ARG A 275 6.07 -8.74 12.67
C ARG A 275 5.89 -9.89 11.68
N ASN A 276 4.81 -9.90 10.92
CA ASN A 276 4.55 -10.90 9.88
C ASN A 276 5.11 -10.49 8.51
N ASN A 277 5.83 -9.36 8.41
CA ASN A 277 6.38 -8.82 7.18
C ASN A 277 5.31 -8.57 6.09
N LEU A 278 4.11 -8.14 6.46
CA LEU A 278 2.98 -7.99 5.55
C LEU A 278 2.76 -6.55 5.06
N ILE A 279 3.61 -5.60 5.43
CA ILE A 279 3.64 -4.23 4.89
C ILE A 279 4.94 -4.07 4.12
N VAL A 280 4.86 -4.17 2.79
CA VAL A 280 6.02 -4.16 1.89
C VAL A 280 6.20 -2.75 1.31
N PRO A 281 7.20 -1.99 1.75
CA PRO A 281 7.49 -0.68 1.19
C PRO A 281 8.32 -0.81 -0.09
N LEU A 282 7.94 -0.09 -1.14
CA LEU A 282 8.51 -0.17 -2.47
C LEU A 282 8.88 1.22 -2.99
N VAL A 283 9.99 1.28 -3.73
CA VAL A 283 10.27 2.44 -4.59
C VAL A 283 9.53 2.25 -5.89
N GLY A 284 8.63 3.16 -6.26
CA GLY A 284 7.84 3.00 -7.47
C GLY A 284 7.20 4.30 -7.94
N ASN A 285 7.33 4.58 -9.23
CA ASN A 285 6.49 5.56 -9.89
C ASN A 285 5.16 4.90 -10.28
N PHE A 286 4.03 5.51 -9.93
CA PHE A 286 2.71 5.03 -10.34
C PHE A 286 2.53 4.98 -11.87
N ALA A 287 3.21 5.87 -12.60
CA ALA A 287 3.34 5.86 -14.06
C ALA A 287 4.59 5.11 -14.57
N GLY A 288 5.37 4.52 -13.66
CA GLY A 288 6.56 3.73 -13.96
C GLY A 288 6.25 2.44 -14.71
N SER A 289 7.29 1.75 -15.16
CA SER A 289 7.13 0.59 -16.05
C SER A 289 6.99 -0.73 -15.30
N SER A 290 7.40 -0.83 -14.02
CA SER A 290 7.54 -2.13 -13.35
C SER A 290 6.87 -2.21 -11.98
N ALA A 291 7.04 -1.26 -11.06
CA ALA A 291 6.70 -1.49 -9.64
C ALA A 291 5.24 -1.91 -9.43
N LEU A 292 4.29 -1.10 -9.92
CA LEU A 292 2.86 -1.40 -9.78
C LEU A 292 2.45 -2.65 -10.58
N ARG A 293 3.15 -2.94 -11.69
CA ARG A 293 2.90 -4.15 -12.50
C ARG A 293 3.41 -5.42 -11.81
N SER A 294 4.56 -5.36 -11.14
CA SER A 294 5.12 -6.47 -10.35
C SER A 294 4.18 -6.81 -9.20
N VAL A 295 3.65 -5.80 -8.49
CA VAL A 295 2.58 -5.98 -7.50
C VAL A 295 1.37 -6.67 -8.13
N GLY A 296 0.89 -6.19 -9.28
CA GLY A 296 -0.23 -6.80 -10.00
C GLY A 296 0.02 -8.26 -10.40
N ALA A 297 1.22 -8.58 -10.88
CA ALA A 297 1.62 -9.93 -11.25
C ALA A 297 1.66 -10.87 -10.04
N TYR A 298 2.28 -10.43 -8.95
CA TYR A 298 2.34 -11.18 -7.69
C TYR A 298 0.94 -11.47 -7.14
N LEU A 299 0.06 -10.46 -7.11
CA LEU A 299 -1.30 -10.62 -6.64
C LEU A 299 -2.14 -11.56 -7.52
N LYS A 300 -1.92 -11.57 -8.84
CA LYS A 300 -2.55 -12.52 -9.77
C LYS A 300 -2.07 -13.95 -9.55
N GLU A 301 -0.77 -14.14 -9.36
CA GLU A 301 -0.20 -15.45 -9.02
C GLU A 301 -0.81 -16.01 -7.74
N HIS A 302 -1.18 -15.12 -6.81
CA HIS A 302 -1.79 -15.48 -5.53
C HIS A 302 -3.32 -15.33 -5.48
N ASN A 303 -3.98 -15.21 -6.65
CA ASN A 303 -5.44 -15.08 -6.79
C ASN A 303 -6.07 -14.09 -5.79
N THR A 304 -5.41 -12.95 -5.58
CA THR A 304 -5.81 -11.93 -4.61
C THR A 304 -6.11 -10.64 -5.34
N ALA A 305 -7.32 -10.10 -5.16
CA ALA A 305 -7.68 -8.80 -5.71
C ALA A 305 -7.18 -7.65 -4.80
N VAL A 306 -6.97 -6.48 -5.40
CA VAL A 306 -6.74 -5.24 -4.65
C VAL A 306 -8.07 -4.79 -4.05
N SER A 307 -8.16 -4.71 -2.72
CA SER A 307 -9.38 -4.23 -2.05
C SER A 307 -9.45 -2.71 -2.03
N ALA A 308 -8.31 -2.06 -1.77
CA ALA A 308 -8.22 -0.61 -1.75
C ALA A 308 -6.87 -0.13 -2.28
N CYS A 309 -6.90 1.00 -2.99
CA CYS A 309 -5.74 1.70 -3.50
C CYS A 309 -5.77 3.16 -3.06
N TYR A 310 -4.92 3.54 -2.12
CA TYR A 310 -4.77 4.93 -1.68
C TYR A 310 -3.78 5.67 -2.58
N THR A 311 -4.25 6.71 -3.28
CA THR A 311 -3.44 7.42 -4.29
C THR A 311 -3.01 8.80 -3.84
N SER A 312 -3.42 9.26 -2.65
CA SER A 312 -3.25 10.66 -2.24
C SER A 312 -3.71 11.59 -3.39
N ASN A 313 -3.02 12.71 -3.59
CA ASN A 313 -3.19 13.60 -4.71
C ASN A 313 -2.21 13.35 -5.87
N VAL A 314 -1.55 12.17 -5.92
CA VAL A 314 -0.54 11.83 -6.94
C VAL A 314 -1.07 12.03 -8.36
N GLU A 315 -2.33 11.66 -8.60
CA GLU A 315 -2.95 11.81 -9.91
C GLU A 315 -2.99 13.27 -10.39
N GLN A 316 -3.20 14.25 -9.51
CA GLN A 316 -3.15 15.66 -9.90
C GLN A 316 -1.79 16.02 -10.53
N TYR A 317 -0.70 15.42 -10.07
CA TYR A 317 0.63 15.58 -10.67
C TYR A 317 0.79 14.78 -11.96
N LEU A 318 0.30 13.54 -12.01
CA LEU A 318 0.39 12.72 -13.22
C LEU A 318 -0.36 13.33 -14.41
N PHE A 319 -1.49 14.00 -14.16
CA PHE A 319 -2.25 14.73 -15.18
C PHE A 319 -1.56 16.03 -15.65
N MET A 320 -0.52 16.49 -14.97
CA MET A 320 0.32 17.62 -15.44
C MET A 320 1.32 17.18 -16.52
N THR A 321 1.57 15.88 -16.66
CA THR A 321 2.42 15.30 -17.70
C THR A 321 1.57 14.53 -18.73
N PRO A 322 1.64 14.84 -20.04
CA PRO A 322 0.71 14.29 -21.03
C PRO A 322 0.56 12.76 -21.10
N GLU A 323 1.61 12.00 -20.77
CA GLU A 323 1.62 10.53 -20.85
C GLU A 323 1.57 9.83 -19.49
N ASP A 324 1.93 10.49 -18.39
CA ASP A 324 2.07 9.81 -17.09
C ASP A 324 0.73 9.32 -16.55
N TRP A 325 -0.33 10.11 -16.66
CA TRP A 325 -1.66 9.68 -16.23
C TRP A 325 -2.16 8.48 -17.06
N LYS A 326 -1.87 8.43 -18.37
CA LYS A 326 -2.23 7.27 -19.22
C LYS A 326 -1.45 6.03 -18.82
N ASN A 327 -0.15 6.19 -18.54
CA ASN A 327 0.70 5.11 -18.06
C ASN A 327 0.20 4.58 -16.71
N PHE A 328 -0.22 5.47 -15.80
CA PHE A 328 -0.82 5.08 -14.53
C PHE A 328 -2.09 4.24 -14.73
N TYR A 329 -3.07 4.70 -15.52
CA TYR A 329 -4.29 3.90 -15.77
C TYR A 329 -4.00 2.60 -16.53
N THR A 330 -2.98 2.59 -17.40
CA THR A 330 -2.48 1.35 -18.03
C THR A 330 -1.92 0.38 -16.99
N ASN A 331 -1.17 0.88 -16.00
CA ASN A 331 -0.64 0.06 -14.91
C ASN A 331 -1.75 -0.45 -13.98
N VAL A 332 -2.70 0.41 -13.60
CA VAL A 332 -3.88 0.02 -12.80
C VAL A 332 -4.68 -1.08 -13.52
N SER A 333 -4.80 -1.02 -14.85
CA SER A 333 -5.45 -2.05 -15.65
C SER A 333 -4.76 -3.42 -15.56
N THR A 334 -3.51 -3.48 -15.07
CA THR A 334 -2.81 -4.74 -14.83
C THR A 334 -3.10 -5.35 -13.46
N LEU A 335 -3.72 -4.62 -12.53
CA LEU A 335 -4.05 -5.12 -11.20
C LEU A 335 -5.23 -6.11 -11.25
N PRO A 336 -5.26 -7.14 -10.40
CA PRO A 336 -6.46 -7.94 -10.19
C PRO A 336 -7.49 -7.12 -9.41
N LEU A 337 -8.61 -6.80 -10.05
CA LEU A 337 -9.70 -6.01 -9.46
C LEU A 337 -10.99 -6.82 -9.36
N ASP A 338 -11.80 -6.54 -8.34
CA ASP A 338 -13.17 -7.02 -8.20
C ASP A 338 -14.15 -5.85 -8.03
N SER A 339 -15.44 -6.14 -7.81
CA SER A 339 -16.47 -5.11 -7.66
C SER A 339 -16.32 -4.26 -6.38
N ASN A 340 -15.47 -4.66 -5.45
CA ASN A 340 -15.20 -3.96 -4.20
C ASN A 340 -13.90 -3.14 -4.24
N SER A 341 -13.04 -3.37 -5.23
CA SER A 341 -11.80 -2.61 -5.47
C SER A 341 -12.08 -1.11 -5.59
N THR A 342 -11.54 -0.33 -4.65
CA THR A 342 -11.77 1.11 -4.58
C THR A 342 -10.48 1.92 -4.54
N PHE A 343 -10.47 3.04 -5.23
CA PHE A 343 -9.52 4.11 -4.94
C PHE A 343 -9.96 4.87 -3.68
N ILE A 344 -8.98 5.33 -2.91
CA ILE A 344 -9.14 6.28 -1.81
C ILE A 344 -8.39 7.55 -2.21
N ARG A 345 -9.14 8.65 -2.37
CA ARG A 345 -8.63 9.93 -2.89
C ARG A 345 -8.98 11.09 -1.97
N PRO A 346 -7.99 11.69 -1.33
CA PRO A 346 -8.06 13.04 -0.80
C PRO A 346 -8.19 14.02 -1.98
N LEU A 347 -9.28 14.78 -2.02
CA LEU A 347 -9.49 15.85 -2.97
C LEU A 347 -9.43 17.20 -2.27
N ILE A 348 -8.79 18.17 -2.92
CA ILE A 348 -8.73 19.55 -2.45
C ILE A 348 -10.07 20.21 -2.78
N ASN A 349 -10.87 20.51 -1.76
CA ASN A 349 -12.10 21.26 -1.87
C ASN A 349 -11.84 22.76 -1.72
N THR A 350 -12.38 23.55 -2.65
CA THR A 350 -12.22 25.00 -2.73
C THR A 350 -13.45 25.78 -2.25
N GLY A 351 -14.45 25.09 -1.69
CA GLY A 351 -15.76 25.64 -1.33
C GLY A 351 -16.74 25.75 -2.51
N SER A 352 -16.24 25.82 -3.75
CA SER A 352 -17.05 25.82 -4.98
C SER A 352 -17.01 24.47 -5.72
N GLY A 353 -16.30 23.49 -5.18
CA GLY A 353 -16.03 22.20 -5.79
C GLY A 353 -14.58 21.75 -5.60
N TYR A 354 -14.23 20.63 -6.24
CA TYR A 354 -12.88 20.06 -6.23
C TYR A 354 -12.01 20.62 -7.36
N THR A 355 -10.73 20.84 -7.08
CA THR A 355 -9.75 21.34 -8.04
C THR A 355 -8.91 20.22 -8.65
N ALA A 356 -8.52 20.36 -9.92
CA ALA A 356 -7.50 19.52 -10.54
C ALA A 356 -6.06 19.95 -10.25
N SER A 357 -5.86 21.16 -9.73
CA SER A 357 -4.55 21.66 -9.34
C SER A 357 -4.13 21.12 -7.97
N PRO A 358 -2.87 20.67 -7.81
CA PRO A 358 -2.33 20.25 -6.51
C PRO A 358 -1.93 21.44 -5.61
N GLN A 359 -2.20 22.69 -6.03
CA GLN A 359 -1.82 23.87 -5.25
C GLN A 359 -2.79 24.14 -4.11
N PHE A 360 -2.25 24.28 -2.90
CA PHE A 360 -3.01 24.75 -1.74
C PHE A 360 -3.39 26.21 -1.90
N ARG A 361 -4.63 26.53 -1.52
CA ARG A 361 -5.18 27.89 -1.50
C ARG A 361 -5.62 28.23 -0.08
N PRO A 362 -5.58 29.50 0.34
CA PRO A 362 -6.23 29.90 1.58
C PRO A 362 -7.67 29.36 1.60
N THR A 363 -8.10 28.79 2.72
CA THR A 363 -9.41 28.15 2.95
C THR A 363 -9.67 26.81 2.25
N PHE A 364 -8.65 26.11 1.75
CA PHE A 364 -8.84 24.74 1.27
C PHE A 364 -9.20 23.79 2.43
N HIS A 365 -9.93 22.73 2.13
CA HIS A 365 -10.06 21.58 3.02
C HIS A 365 -9.94 20.29 2.22
N TRP A 366 -9.50 19.23 2.89
CA TRP A 366 -9.46 17.89 2.33
C TRP A 366 -10.82 17.23 2.46
N ASP A 367 -11.31 16.66 1.36
CA ASP A 367 -12.36 15.65 1.41
C ASP A 367 -11.79 14.34 0.87
N THR A 368 -11.66 13.33 1.73
CA THR A 368 -11.32 11.98 1.27
C THR A 368 -12.57 11.30 0.74
N VAL A 369 -12.48 10.75 -0.47
CA VAL A 369 -13.59 10.13 -1.20
C VAL A 369 -13.18 8.80 -1.83
N LEU A 370 -14.17 7.95 -2.11
CA LEU A 370 -14.00 6.63 -2.68
C LEU A 370 -14.46 6.60 -4.14
N PHE A 371 -13.72 5.89 -5.00
CA PHE A 371 -14.10 5.67 -6.41
C PHE A 371 -13.91 4.20 -6.79
N PRO A 372 -14.87 3.55 -7.47
CA PRO A 372 -14.68 2.19 -7.98
C PRO A 372 -13.53 2.13 -8.99
N MET A 373 -12.55 1.25 -8.76
CA MET A 373 -11.37 1.15 -9.63
C MET A 373 -11.73 0.62 -11.02
N ALA A 374 -12.62 -0.38 -11.07
CA ALA A 374 -13.05 -1.01 -12.32
C ALA A 374 -13.77 -0.03 -13.24
N ASP A 375 -14.63 0.84 -12.69
CA ASP A 375 -15.39 1.83 -13.48
C ASP A 375 -14.47 2.89 -14.08
N LEU A 376 -13.47 3.34 -13.32
CA LEU A 376 -12.47 4.28 -13.82
C LEU A 376 -11.57 3.69 -14.90
N VAL A 377 -11.15 2.43 -14.75
CA VAL A 377 -10.42 1.71 -15.80
C VAL A 377 -11.29 1.54 -17.05
N ALA A 378 -12.57 1.23 -16.90
CA ALA A 378 -13.51 1.13 -18.01
C ALA A 378 -13.69 2.49 -18.72
N ALA A 379 -13.84 3.58 -17.97
CA ALA A 379 -13.93 4.93 -18.49
C ALA A 379 -12.65 5.35 -19.24
N PHE A 380 -11.47 5.05 -18.70
CA PHE A 380 -10.19 5.26 -19.37
C PHE A 380 -10.12 4.50 -20.70
N ASN A 381 -10.44 3.21 -20.71
CA ASN A 381 -10.39 2.37 -21.91
C ASN A 381 -11.41 2.80 -22.98
N ALA A 382 -12.53 3.39 -22.57
CA ALA A 382 -13.54 3.95 -23.46
C ALA A 382 -13.19 5.35 -23.99
N GLY A 383 -12.06 5.94 -23.57
CA GLY A 383 -11.65 7.29 -23.96
C GLY A 383 -12.49 8.39 -23.31
N LEU A 384 -13.11 8.13 -22.16
CA LEU A 384 -13.95 9.09 -21.43
C LEU A 384 -13.17 9.95 -20.42
N ILE A 385 -11.88 9.66 -20.23
CA ILE A 385 -10.98 10.43 -19.35
C ILE A 385 -9.97 11.14 -20.24
N GLU A 386 -10.08 12.47 -20.32
CA GLU A 386 -9.14 13.34 -21.04
C GLU A 386 -8.36 14.25 -20.08
N ASN A 387 -8.95 14.57 -18.92
CA ASN A 387 -8.37 15.41 -17.90
C ASN A 387 -8.83 14.98 -16.49
N TYR A 388 -8.22 15.54 -15.44
CA TYR A 388 -8.51 15.13 -14.07
C TYR A 388 -9.91 15.51 -13.58
N TYR A 389 -10.57 16.52 -14.17
CA TYR A 389 -11.97 16.80 -13.83
C TYR A 389 -12.91 15.67 -14.26
N ASP A 390 -12.59 14.96 -15.34
CA ASP A 390 -13.38 13.79 -15.77
C ASP A 390 -13.31 12.70 -14.70
N VAL A 391 -12.12 12.46 -14.12
CA VAL A 391 -11.92 11.55 -12.98
C VAL A 391 -12.79 11.97 -11.80
N ILE A 392 -12.74 13.25 -11.41
CA ILE A 392 -13.54 13.78 -10.29
C ILE A 392 -15.04 13.57 -10.54
N GLN A 393 -15.52 13.74 -11.77
CA GLN A 393 -16.93 13.64 -12.14
C GLN A 393 -17.46 12.19 -12.15
N THR A 394 -16.58 11.18 -12.31
CA THR A 394 -16.98 9.76 -12.22
C THR A 394 -17.45 9.30 -10.83
N ARG A 395 -17.40 10.18 -9.83
CA ARG A 395 -17.90 9.92 -8.47
C ARG A 395 -19.41 9.62 -8.44
N ASN A 396 -20.16 10.10 -9.44
CA ASN A 396 -21.63 10.13 -9.44
C ASN A 396 -22.25 8.96 -10.21
#